data_AF-T1BGM0-F1
#
_entry.id   AF-T1BGM0-F1
#
_cell.length_a   1.000
_cell.length_b   1.000
_cell.length_c   1.000
_cell.angle_alpha   90.00
_cell.angle_beta   90.00
_cell.angle_gamma   90.00
#
_symmetry.space_group_name_H-M   'P 1'
#
loop_
_entity.id
_entity.type
_entity.pdbx_description
1 polymer ?
#
loop_
_entity_poly.entity_id
_entity_poly.type
_entity_poly.pdbx_seq_one_letter_code
_entity_poly.pdbx_strand_id
1 'polypeptide(L)'
;MLDIKFDCDIMVATMTVHVDKSKSGKYVRYLLRSSFRVDGKVKHRTVANISHCSPEEIDAIKLALQHKGDLTSLVSLREDVALLQGSSFGAVWAVYDMARQLGIRPHWVT
;
A
#
# COMPACT_ATOMS: atom_id res chain seq x y z
N MET A 1 10.16 23.37 8.80
CA MET A 1 10.95 22.24 8.27
C MET A 1 10.07 21.01 8.39
N LEU A 2 9.28 20.72 7.35
CA LEU A 2 8.46 19.50 7.34
C LEU A 2 9.40 18.34 7.05
N ASP A 3 9.73 17.58 8.10
CA ASP A 3 10.31 16.25 7.99
C ASP A 3 9.30 15.34 7.29
N ILE A 4 9.28 15.39 5.97
CA ILE A 4 8.69 14.34 5.16
C ILE A 4 9.72 13.21 5.17
N LYS A 5 9.73 12.42 6.25
CA LYS A 5 10.33 11.09 6.25
C LYS A 5 9.56 10.23 5.25
N PHE A 6 9.97 10.29 3.99
CA PHE A 6 9.85 9.15 3.11
C PHE A 6 10.84 8.12 3.64
N ASP A 7 10.46 7.41 4.70
CA ASP A 7 11.09 6.15 5.07
C ASP A 7 10.79 5.18 3.91
N CYS A 8 11.61 5.29 2.85
CA CYS A 8 11.66 4.41 1.70
C CYS A 8 12.36 3.09 2.11
N ASP A 9 11.98 2.57 3.26
CA ASP A 9 12.42 1.30 3.83
C ASP A 9 11.21 0.43 4.22
N ILE A 10 10.02 0.76 3.67
CA ILE A 10 8.86 -0.13 3.70
C ILE A 10 9.04 -1.18 2.61
N MET A 11 9.96 -2.10 2.84
CA MET A 11 10.01 -3.35 2.10
C MET A 11 8.77 -4.17 2.53
N VAL A 12 7.83 -4.26 1.59
CA VAL A 12 6.54 -4.98 1.65
C VAL A 12 5.47 -4.30 2.49
N ALA A 13 4.68 -3.42 1.86
CA ALA A 13 3.37 -2.99 2.34
C ALA A 13 2.28 -3.97 1.85
N THR A 14 2.14 -5.14 2.50
CA THR A 14 0.98 -6.02 2.23
C THR A 14 -0.24 -5.41 2.91
N MET A 15 -1.35 -5.33 2.17
CA MET A 15 -2.58 -4.72 2.65
C MET A 15 -3.67 -5.77 2.68
N THR A 16 -4.34 -5.90 3.82
CA THR A 16 -5.31 -6.97 4.08
C THR A 16 -6.54 -6.41 4.81
N VAL A 17 -7.69 -7.05 4.59
CA VAL A 17 -8.90 -6.81 5.37
C VAL A 17 -8.90 -7.76 6.56
N HIS A 18 -8.92 -7.20 7.77
CA HIS A 18 -9.05 -7.93 9.02
C HIS A 18 -10.49 -7.89 9.52
N VAL A 19 -10.96 -9.02 10.03
CA VAL A 19 -12.26 -9.17 10.67
C VAL A 19 -12.03 -9.37 12.16
N ASP A 20 -12.33 -8.36 12.97
CA ASP A 20 -12.26 -8.51 14.41
C ASP A 20 -13.67 -8.69 14.97
N LYS A 21 -13.86 -9.74 15.76
CA LYS A 21 -15.11 -10.03 16.45
C LYS A 21 -14.99 -9.61 17.92
N SER A 22 -16.03 -9.02 18.49
CA SER A 22 -16.07 -8.74 19.94
C SER A 22 -16.00 -10.05 20.73
N LYS A 23 -15.54 -9.99 21.99
CA LYS A 23 -15.51 -11.16 22.89
C LYS A 23 -16.88 -11.83 23.07
N SER A 24 -17.95 -11.06 22.89
CA SER A 24 -19.35 -11.51 22.94
C SER A 24 -19.91 -11.97 21.60
N GLY A 25 -19.18 -11.84 20.49
CA GLY A 25 -19.64 -12.14 19.13
C GLY A 25 -20.69 -11.17 18.56
N LYS A 26 -21.23 -10.25 19.36
CA LYS A 26 -22.31 -9.33 18.97
C LYS A 26 -21.90 -8.28 17.93
N TYR A 27 -20.61 -7.93 17.86
CA TYR A 27 -20.12 -6.91 16.94
C TYR A 27 -18.94 -7.43 16.12
N VAL A 28 -19.01 -7.25 14.81
CA VAL A 28 -17.94 -7.54 13.86
C VAL A 28 -17.46 -6.22 13.27
N ARG A 29 -16.15 -5.98 13.28
CA ARG A 29 -15.52 -4.84 12.60
C ARG A 29 -14.63 -5.32 11.47
N TYR A 30 -14.71 -4.63 10.35
CA TYR A 30 -13.86 -4.82 9.18
C TYR A 30 -12.83 -3.69 9.12
N LEU A 31 -11.55 -4.04 9.24
CA LEU A 31 -10.45 -3.09 9.28
C LEU A 31 -9.50 -3.33 8.10
N LEU A 32 -9.19 -2.27 7.36
CA LEU A 32 -8.15 -2.30 6.35
C LEU A 32 -6.81 -2.03 7.03
N ARG A 33 -5.88 -2.97 6.96
CA ARG A 33 -4.57 -2.88 7.63
C ARG A 33 -3.44 -3.03 6.63
N SER A 34 -2.37 -2.26 6.83
CA SER A 34 -1.09 -2.45 6.16
C SER A 34 -0.09 -3.10 7.11
N SER A 35 0.60 -4.14 6.65
CA SER A 35 1.79 -4.68 7.30
C SER A 35 3.02 -4.12 6.62
N PHE A 36 4.00 -3.66 7.38
CA PHE A 36 5.27 -3.13 6.88
C PHE A 36 6.40 -3.57 7.81
N ARG A 37 7.63 -3.65 7.31
CA ARG A 37 8.80 -3.97 8.14
C ARG A 37 9.53 -2.69 8.54
N VAL A 38 9.97 -2.64 9.79
CA VAL A 38 10.86 -1.60 10.33
C VAL A 38 11.88 -2.31 11.20
N ASP A 39 13.17 -2.12 10.94
CA ASP A 39 14.27 -2.77 11.67
C ASP A 39 14.12 -4.31 11.70
N GLY A 40 13.74 -4.92 10.58
CA GLY A 40 13.50 -6.36 10.45
C GLY A 40 12.21 -6.89 11.11
N LYS A 41 11.50 -6.07 11.90
CA LYS A 41 10.26 -6.45 12.58
C LYS A 41 9.04 -6.06 11.76
N VAL A 42 8.09 -6.99 11.63
CA VAL A 42 6.78 -6.70 11.02
C VAL A 42 5.96 -5.87 12.00
N LYS A 43 5.48 -4.72 11.53
CA LYS A 43 4.54 -3.84 12.20
C LYS A 43 3.24 -3.79 11.40
N HIS A 44 2.14 -3.50 12.09
CA HIS A 44 0.83 -3.34 11.47
C HIS A 44 0.28 -1.95 11.76
N ARG A 45 -0.31 -1.31 10.75
CA ARG A 45 -1.04 -0.06 10.88
C ARG A 45 -2.45 -0.22 10.34
N THR A 46 -3.43 0.25 11.09
CA THR A 46 -4.81 0.36 10.58
C THR A 46 -4.87 1.56 9.64
N VAL A 47 -5.26 1.32 8.39
CA VAL A 47 -5.43 2.32 7.35
C VAL A 47 -6.84 2.91 7.42
N ALA A 48 -7.86 2.05 7.53
CA ALA A 48 -9.25 2.48 7.58
C ALA A 48 -10.14 1.47 8.31
N ASN A 49 -11.29 1.95 8.80
CA ASN A 49 -12.39 1.11 9.26
C ASN A 49 -13.47 1.08 8.16
N ILE A 50 -13.68 -0.08 7.55
CA ILE A 50 -14.61 -0.30 6.44
C ILE A 50 -15.86 -1.07 6.88
N SER A 51 -16.17 -1.06 8.19
CA SER A 51 -17.35 -1.76 8.73
C SER A 51 -18.69 -1.19 8.26
N HIS A 52 -18.68 -0.02 7.62
CA HIS A 52 -19.85 0.62 7.04
C HIS A 52 -20.15 0.14 5.61
N CYS A 53 -19.19 -0.53 4.97
CA CYS A 53 -19.39 -1.11 3.64
C CYS A 53 -20.30 -2.33 3.71
N SER A 54 -21.02 -2.58 2.63
CA SER A 54 -21.81 -3.79 2.42
C SER A 54 -20.91 -5.03 2.38
N PRO A 55 -21.44 -6.22 2.70
CA PRO A 55 -20.70 -7.48 2.57
C PRO A 55 -20.10 -7.69 1.17
N GLU A 56 -20.85 -7.32 0.14
CA GLU A 56 -20.44 -7.43 -1.27
C GLU A 56 -19.23 -6.53 -1.57
N GLU A 57 -19.24 -5.29 -1.08
CA GLU A 57 -18.09 -4.37 -1.21
C GLU A 57 -16.87 -4.88 -0.45
N ILE A 58 -17.07 -5.44 0.75
CA ILE A 58 -15.98 -6.01 1.55
C ILE A 58 -15.33 -7.19 0.80
N ASP A 59 -16.13 -8.05 0.18
CA ASP A 59 -15.62 -9.19 -0.57
C ASP A 59 -14.95 -8.78 -1.88
N ALA A 60 -15.47 -7.75 -2.57
CA ALA A 60 -14.79 -7.14 -3.71
C ALA A 60 -13.41 -6.57 -3.33
N ILE A 61 -13.32 -5.89 -2.18
CA ILE A 61 -12.05 -5.36 -1.66
C ILE A 61 -11.08 -6.49 -1.31
N LYS A 62 -11.56 -7.57 -0.66
CA LYS A 62 -10.72 -8.74 -0.38
C LYS A 62 -10.17 -9.36 -1.66
N LEU A 63 -11.03 -9.55 -2.66
CA LEU A 63 -10.64 -10.11 -3.96
C LEU A 63 -9.59 -9.23 -4.65
N ALA A 64 -9.83 -7.91 -4.72
CA ALA A 64 -8.89 -6.96 -5.29
C ALA A 64 -7.52 -6.98 -4.58
N LEU A 65 -7.50 -7.15 -3.25
CA LEU A 65 -6.26 -7.23 -2.48
C LEU A 65 -5.54 -8.56 -2.66
N GLN A 66 -6.25 -9.68 -2.83
CA GLN A 66 -5.64 -10.99 -3.11
C GLN A 66 -4.95 -11.01 -4.49
N HIS A 67 -5.54 -10.34 -5.48
CA HIS A 67 -4.99 -10.25 -6.84
C HIS A 67 -4.15 -9.00 -7.10
N LYS A 68 -3.76 -8.24 -6.05
CA LYS A 68 -3.04 -6.96 -6.18
C LYS A 68 -1.69 -7.07 -6.92
N GLY A 69 -1.07 -8.25 -6.94
CA GLY A 69 0.17 -8.52 -7.68
C GLY A 69 -0.04 -9.01 -9.12
N ASP A 70 -1.26 -9.45 -9.46
CA ASP A 70 -1.65 -9.89 -10.79
C ASP A 70 -2.50 -8.80 -11.46
N LEU A 71 -1.88 -7.63 -11.64
CA LEU A 71 -2.45 -6.53 -12.40
C LEU A 71 -2.71 -6.91 -13.86
N THR A 72 -2.05 -7.95 -14.38
CA THR A 72 -2.23 -8.49 -15.73
C THR A 72 -3.70 -8.87 -16.00
N SER A 73 -4.37 -9.46 -15.01
CA SER A 73 -5.80 -9.79 -15.10
C SER A 73 -6.70 -8.55 -15.21
N LEU A 74 -6.37 -7.46 -14.50
CA LEU A 74 -7.11 -6.19 -14.53
C LEU A 74 -6.81 -5.36 -15.78
N VAL A 75 -5.56 -5.39 -16.28
CA VAL A 75 -5.12 -4.71 -17.50
C VAL A 75 -5.72 -5.36 -18.74
N SER A 76 -5.90 -6.68 -18.74
CA SER A 76 -6.55 -7.41 -19.84
C SER A 76 -8.06 -7.13 -19.94
N LEU A 77 -8.68 -6.63 -18.86
CA LEU A 77 -10.12 -6.37 -18.77
C LEU A 77 -10.54 -4.98 -19.25
N ARG A 78 -9.61 -4.04 -19.46
CA ARG A 78 -9.95 -2.65 -19.82
C ARG A 78 -8.84 -1.98 -20.64
N GLU A 79 -9.19 -1.51 -21.84
CA GLU A 79 -8.34 -0.62 -22.66
C GLU A 79 -8.14 0.78 -22.03
N ASP A 80 -8.97 1.14 -21.03
CA ASP A 80 -9.02 2.51 -20.45
C ASP A 80 -8.56 2.61 -18.98
N VAL A 81 -7.59 1.81 -18.53
CA VAL A 81 -7.01 1.98 -17.19
C VAL A 81 -5.84 2.96 -17.26
N ALA A 82 -6.10 4.23 -16.93
CA ALA A 82 -5.04 5.22 -16.76
C ALA A 82 -4.31 4.98 -15.43
N LEU A 83 -3.04 4.56 -15.50
CA LEU A 83 -2.15 4.55 -14.34
C LEU A 83 -1.78 5.99 -13.98
N LEU A 84 -2.41 6.53 -12.94
CA LEU A 84 -2.11 7.86 -12.43
C LEU A 84 -0.99 7.79 -11.39
N GLN A 85 0.18 8.33 -11.74
CA GLN A 85 1.21 8.61 -10.75
C GLN A 85 0.88 9.93 -10.03
N GLY A 86 1.09 9.96 -8.71
CA GLY A 86 0.88 11.18 -7.93
C GLY A 86 1.89 12.27 -8.32
N SER A 87 1.48 13.54 -8.29
CA SER A 87 2.29 14.68 -8.74
C SER A 87 3.65 14.82 -8.02
N SER A 88 3.79 14.23 -6.83
CA SER A 88 5.05 14.19 -6.08
C SER A 88 6.10 13.24 -6.67
N PHE A 89 5.71 12.27 -7.48
CA PHE A 89 6.63 11.30 -8.08
C PHE A 89 7.64 11.97 -9.01
N GLY A 90 7.22 12.95 -9.80
CA GLY A 90 8.12 13.68 -10.70
C GLY A 90 9.22 14.45 -9.96
N ALA A 91 8.89 15.06 -8.81
CA ALA A 91 9.87 15.75 -7.98
C ALA A 91 10.89 14.78 -7.37
N VAL A 92 10.42 13.63 -6.87
CA VAL A 92 11.30 12.58 -6.33
C VAL A 92 12.20 12.01 -7.44
N TRP A 93 11.65 11.80 -8.64
CA TRP A 93 12.38 11.30 -9.79
C TRP A 93 13.47 12.27 -10.26
N ALA A 94 13.18 13.57 -10.31
CA ALA A 94 14.16 14.58 -10.70
C ALA A 94 15.37 14.62 -9.75
N VAL A 95 15.13 14.52 -8.43
CA VAL A 95 16.21 14.45 -7.44
C VAL A 95 17.01 13.14 -7.57
N TYR A 96 16.32 12.02 -7.79
CA TYR A 96 16.97 10.73 -8.00
C TYR A 96 17.87 10.74 -9.25
N ASP A 97 17.38 11.29 -10.37
CA ASP A 97 18.16 11.35 -11.60
C ASP A 97 19.37 12.28 -11.47
N MET A 98 19.22 13.43 -10.80
CA MET A 98 20.35 14.29 -10.46
C MET A 98 21.40 13.58 -9.59
N ALA A 99 20.98 12.88 -8.54
CA ALA A 99 21.89 12.13 -7.69
C ALA A 99 22.65 11.05 -8.49
N ARG A 100 21.95 10.36 -9.41
CA ARG A 100 22.55 9.38 -10.32
C ARG A 100 23.59 10.00 -11.25
N GLN A 101 23.29 11.15 -11.86
CA GLN A 101 24.23 11.87 -12.74
C GLN A 101 25.48 12.35 -11.99
N LEU A 102 25.33 12.71 -10.71
CA LEU A 102 26.44 13.13 -9.83
C LEU A 102 27.22 11.96 -9.21
N GLY A 103 26.88 10.70 -9.53
CA GLY A 103 27.55 9.52 -8.99
C GLY A 103 27.21 9.23 -7.52
N ILE A 104 26.20 9.90 -6.96
CA ILE A 104 25.70 9.66 -5.61
C ILE A 104 24.80 8.43 -5.67
N ARG A 105 25.39 7.26 -5.45
CA ARG A 105 24.63 6.00 -5.38
C ARG A 105 23.94 5.88 -4.03
N PRO A 106 22.63 5.59 -3.99
CA PRO A 106 21.99 5.24 -2.75
C PRO A 106 22.63 3.97 -2.19
N HIS A 107 23.00 3.98 -0.91
CA HIS A 107 23.70 2.89 -0.24
C HIS A 107 22.89 1.58 -0.13
N TRP A 108 21.60 1.59 -0.49
CA TRP A 108 20.70 0.43 -0.53
C TRP A 108 20.57 -0.20 -1.94
N VAL A 109 21.30 0.33 -2.94
CA VAL A 109 21.45 -0.28 -4.26
C VAL A 109 22.71 -1.16 -4.23
N THR A 110 22.58 -2.34 -3.64
CA THR A 110 23.52 -3.48 -3.74
C THR A 110 22.74 -4.77 -3.84
#